data_AF-A0A926WF25-F1
#
_entry.id   AF-A0A926WF25-F1
#
_cell.length_a   1.000
_cell.length_b   1.000
_cell.length_c   1.000
_cell.angle_alpha   90.00
_cell.angle_beta   90.00
_cell.angle_gamma   90.00
#
_symmetry.space_group_name_H-M   'P 1'
#
loop_
_entity.id
_entity.type
_entity.pdbx_description
1 polymer ?
#
loop_
_entity_poly.entity_id
_entity_poly.type
_entity_poly.pdbx_seq_one_letter_code
_entity_poly.pdbx_strand_id
1 'polypeptide(L)' 'MKTQNEIIKQGFNALINSLGITDTIRFIQYFSPGSGDYTKERHQWLDEKTLTQVLAEIKQLETEDTNQYEEIIE' A
#
# COMPACT_ATOMS: atom_id res chain seq x y z
N MET A 1 -15.64 -19.09 -15.19
CA MET A 1 -15.62 -18.99 -13.71
C MET A 1 -14.55 -17.96 -13.37
N LYS A 2 -14.78 -17.08 -12.39
CA LYS A 2 -13.77 -16.09 -12.01
C LYS A 2 -12.60 -16.75 -11.28
N THR A 3 -11.40 -16.24 -11.47
CA THR A 3 -10.21 -16.61 -10.68
C THR A 3 -10.29 -16.00 -9.28
N GLN A 4 -9.46 -16.48 -8.36
CA GLN A 4 -9.38 -15.90 -7.02
C GLN A 4 -9.00 -14.41 -7.07
N ASN A 5 -8.03 -14.03 -7.90
CA ASN A 5 -7.58 -12.63 -8.03
C ASN A 5 -8.70 -11.75 -8.60
N GLU A 6 -9.48 -12.24 -9.56
CA GLU A 6 -10.64 -11.50 -10.08
C GLU A 6 -11.71 -11.26 -9.01
N ILE A 7 -11.93 -12.23 -8.11
CA ILE A 7 -12.86 -12.07 -6.98
C ILE A 7 -12.32 -11.06 -5.97
N ILE A 8 -11.03 -11.12 -5.63
CA ILE A 8 -10.40 -10.18 -4.69
C ILE A 8 -10.47 -8.76 -5.27
N LYS A 9 -10.07 -8.57 -6.53
CA LYS A 9 -10.12 -7.26 -7.21
C LYS A 9 -11.55 -6.71 -7.24
N GLN A 10 -12.55 -7.55 -7.51
CA GLN A 10 -13.94 -7.14 -7.46
C GLN A 10 -14.37 -6.69 -6.04
N GLY A 11 -13.96 -7.43 -5.00
CA GLY A 11 -14.27 -7.09 -3.61
C GLY A 11 -13.67 -5.76 -3.18
N PHE A 12 -12.40 -5.51 -3.50
CA PHE A 12 -11.74 -4.22 -3.25
C PHE A 12 -12.46 -3.06 -3.95
N ASN A 13 -12.79 -3.20 -5.23
CA ASN A 13 -13.52 -2.17 -5.96
C ASN A 13 -14.88 -1.87 -5.33
N ALA A 14 -15.60 -2.89 -4.86
CA ALA A 14 -16.88 -2.70 -4.18
C ALA A 14 -16.72 -1.93 -2.85
N LEU A 15 -15.68 -2.23 -2.06
CA LEU A 15 -15.38 -1.52 -0.82
C LEU A 15 -15.00 -0.06 -1.11
N ILE A 16 -14.08 0.18 -2.05
CA ILE A 16 -13.65 1.54 -2.44
C ILE A 16 -14.85 2.38 -2.91
N ASN A 17 -15.73 1.82 -3.74
CA ASN A 17 -16.90 2.53 -4.24
C ASN A 17 -17.92 2.88 -3.15
N SER A 18 -17.97 2.12 -2.06
CA SER A 18 -18.96 2.30 -0.98
C SER A 18 -18.43 3.12 0.20
N LEU A 19 -17.15 2.96 0.54
CA LEU A 19 -16.52 3.56 1.73
C LEU A 19 -15.53 4.66 1.37
N GLY A 20 -15.01 4.68 0.14
CA GLY A 20 -13.80 5.42 -0.20
C GLY A 20 -12.53 4.70 0.23
N ILE A 21 -11.38 5.17 -0.28
CA ILE A 21 -10.09 4.48 -0.15
C ILE A 21 -9.64 4.39 1.31
N THR A 22 -9.72 5.50 2.05
CA THR A 22 -9.26 5.59 3.45
C THR A 22 -10.02 4.61 4.36
N ASP A 23 -11.34 4.58 4.24
CA ASP A 23 -12.17 3.72 5.09
C ASP A 23 -12.12 2.26 4.64
N THR A 24 -11.88 1.99 3.35
CA THR A 24 -11.59 0.63 2.86
C THR A 24 -10.32 0.05 3.50
N ILE A 25 -9.23 0.82 3.52
CA ILE A 25 -7.97 0.38 4.15
C ILE A 25 -8.19 0.08 5.63
N ARG A 26 -8.88 0.96 6.35
CA ARG A 26 -9.19 0.78 7.78
C ARG A 26 -10.06 -0.46 8.01
N PHE A 27 -11.05 -0.70 7.15
CA PHE A 27 -11.90 -1.89 7.21
C PHE A 27 -11.07 -3.16 7.06
N ILE A 28 -10.16 -3.21 6.08
CA ILE A 28 -9.30 -4.38 5.85
C ILE A 28 -8.37 -4.61 7.04
N GLN A 29 -7.74 -3.55 7.54
CA GLN A 29 -6.83 -3.60 8.70
C GLN A 29 -7.52 -4.10 9.97
N TYR A 30 -8.83 -3.87 10.13
CA TYR A 30 -9.57 -4.41 11.27
C TYR A 30 -9.61 -5.95 11.28
N PHE A 31 -9.78 -6.57 10.12
CA PHE A 31 -9.80 -8.04 10.00
C PHE A 31 -8.41 -8.65 9.85
N SER A 32 -7.45 -7.87 9.36
CA SER A 32 -6.06 -8.26 9.20
C SER A 32 -5.17 -7.13 9.74
N PRO A 33 -4.86 -7.12 11.05
CA PRO A 33 -4.11 -6.03 11.70
C PRO A 33 -2.66 -5.86 11.20
N GLY A 34 -2.24 -6.65 10.21
CA GLY A 34 -0.85 -6.72 9.77
C GLY A 34 0.04 -7.35 10.82
N SER A 35 1.33 -7.40 10.52
CA SER A 35 2.39 -7.82 11.43
C SER A 35 3.58 -6.87 11.30
N GLY A 36 4.47 -6.90 12.29
CA GLY A 36 5.65 -6.04 12.34
C GLY A 36 5.55 -4.95 13.39
N ASP A 37 6.71 -4.42 13.78
CA ASP A 37 6.86 -3.30 14.70
C ASP A 37 7.59 -2.18 14.00
N TYR A 38 6.86 -1.41 13.18
CA TYR A 38 7.44 -0.30 12.42
C TYR A 38 8.17 0.72 13.32
N THR A 39 7.74 0.85 14.58
CA THR A 39 8.41 1.74 15.53
C THR A 39 9.85 1.28 15.80
N LYS A 40 10.09 -0.04 15.89
CA LYS A 40 11.44 -0.60 16.01
C LYS A 40 12.14 -0.70 14.66
N GLU A 41 11.46 -1.21 13.64
CA GLU A 41 12.04 -1.54 12.34
C GLU A 41 12.57 -0.32 11.59
N ARG A 42 11.90 0.85 11.70
CA ARG A 42 12.36 2.06 10.99
C ARG A 42 13.79 2.45 11.35
N HIS A 43 14.24 2.19 12.58
CA HIS A 43 15.57 2.57 13.05
C HIS A 43 16.70 1.81 12.34
N GLN A 44 16.38 0.70 11.65
CA GLN A 44 17.38 -0.09 10.92
C GLN A 44 17.84 0.58 9.61
N TRP A 45 17.06 1.52 9.06
CA TRP A 45 17.34 2.09 7.74
C TRP A 45 16.98 3.57 7.61
N LEU A 46 15.96 4.05 8.33
CA LEU A 46 15.47 5.42 8.19
C LEU A 46 16.39 6.43 8.89
N ASP A 47 17.06 6.05 9.98
CA ASP A 47 17.95 6.94 10.73
C ASP A 47 19.18 7.38 9.91
N GLU A 48 19.63 6.52 9.00
CA GLU A 48 20.75 6.80 8.08
C GLU A 48 20.30 7.50 6.79
N LYS A 49 18.98 7.66 6.59
CA LYS A 49 18.40 8.19 5.37
C LYS A 49 18.35 9.72 5.42
N THR A 50 19.06 10.37 4.51
CA THR A 50 19.05 11.84 4.38
C THR A 50 17.84 12.32 3.58
N LEU A 51 17.38 13.55 3.86
CA LEU A 51 16.31 14.20 3.09
C LEU A 51 16.66 14.28 1.59
N THR A 52 17.92 14.55 1.24
CA THR A 52 18.37 14.60 -0.15
C THR A 52 18.18 13.26 -0.87
N GLN A 53 18.47 12.14 -0.20
CA GLN A 53 18.23 10.80 -0.76
C GLN A 53 16.74 10.53 -0.96
N VAL A 54 15.89 10.90 0.01
CA VAL A 54 14.43 10.77 -0.12
C VAL A 54 13.91 11.57 -1.31
N LEU A 55 14.34 12.81 -1.47
CA LEU A 55 13.93 13.66 -2.59
C LEU A 55 14.43 13.15 -3.94
N ALA A 56 15.59 12.49 -3.99
CA ALA A 56 16.08 11.86 -5.20
C ALA A 56 15.23 10.63 -5.58
N GLU A 57 14.82 9.82 -4.61
CA GLU A 57 13.95 8.65 -4.83
C GLU A 57 12.56 9.06 -5.32
N ILE A 58 11.95 10.09 -4.72
CA ILE A 58 10.65 10.60 -5.17
C ILE A 58 10.70 11.01 -6.65
N LYS A 59 11.77 11.70 -7.08
CA LYS A 59 11.95 12.09 -8.49
C LYS A 59 12.15 10.90 -9.43
N GLN A 60 12.71 9.79 -8.95
CA GLN A 60 12.84 8.56 -9.73
C GLN A 60 11.48 7.86 -9.88
N LEU A 61 10.66 7.85 -8.82
CA LEU A 61 9.31 7.28 -8.85
C LEU A 61 8.36 8.06 -9.78
N GLU A 62 8.50 9.39 -9.90
CA GLU A 62 7.72 10.18 -10.86
C GLU A 62 8.00 9.79 -12.33
N THR A 63 9.11 9.09 -12.61
CA THR A 63 9.44 8.59 -13.95
C THR A 63 8.95 7.15 -14.22
N GLU A 64 8.44 6.46 -13.19
CA GLU A 64 7.90 5.09 -13.26
C GLU A 64 6.41 5.11 -12.88
N ASP A 65 5.55 5.16 -13.89
CA ASP A 65 4.15 5.58 -13.81
C ASP A 65 3.23 4.80 -12.83
N THR A 66 2.41 5.58 -12.11
CA THR A 66 1.12 5.39 -11.43
C THR A 66 0.41 4.01 -11.49
N ASN A 67 0.96 2.94 -10.90
CA ASN A 67 0.21 1.69 -10.71
C ASN A 67 0.44 0.94 -9.38
N GLN A 68 1.11 1.55 -8.39
CA GLN A 68 1.46 0.90 -7.11
C GLN A 68 0.27 0.29 -6.33
N TYR A 69 -0.97 0.73 -6.57
CA TYR A 69 -2.13 0.23 -5.85
C TYR A 69 -2.73 -1.05 -6.44
N GLU A 70 -2.37 -1.41 -7.68
CA GLU A 70 -2.80 -2.68 -8.29
C GLU A 70 -1.99 -3.87 -7.75
N GLU A 71 -0.73 -3.67 -7.34
CA GLU A 71 0.17 -4.73 -6.83
C GLU A 71 -0.18 -5.24 -5.42
N ILE A 72 -1.04 -4.53 -4.67
CA ILE A 72 -1.45 -4.97 -3.32
C ILE A 72 -2.42 -6.19 -3.39
N ILE A 73 -2.91 -6.53 -4.59
CA ILE A 73 -3.95 -7.55 -4.84
C ILE A 73 -3.40 -8.78 -5.60
N GLU A 74 -2.08 -8.99 -5.68
CA GLU A 74 -1.49 -10.25 -6.20
C GLU A 74 -1.08 -11.24 -5.11
#